data_AF-A0A4U7JC66-F1
#
_entry.id   AF-A0A4U7JC66-F1
#
_cell.length_a   1.000
_cell.length_b   1.000
_cell.length_c   1.000
_cell.angle_alpha   90.00
_cell.angle_beta   90.00
_cell.angle_gamma   90.00
#
_symmetry.space_group_name_H-M   'P 1'
#
loop_
_entity.id
_entity.type
_entity.pdbx_description
1 polymer ?
#
loop_
_entity_poly.entity_id
_entity_poly.type
_entity_poly.pdbx_seq_one_letter_code
_entity_poly.pdbx_strand_id
1 'polypeptide(L)'
;MADKIHIAILDDGVVSGVYVNIENSLYVDEENNIRQYTNHSETISHGTICAIVLKSYAPDILLSSIKILQSEGIGRIEKLYPALQWCLDNNVKIVSLSLGSTHFMDYALIRSIINDYTNKGIVIVSAGSNSGYTSYPAYFSNVIGVASCSNEVTDRYYNFVSDIHTGIDIEAVSFCGITINNQKIDIPRSNSYEAPFITAKVSEIISSNPFLSIYQIKKKLIQYSANFNDTVKICNNPDWISCAYISDKTKLKSKASLYFTSFTESNYQHVKDKVDTIIVFSHQDVEFYKNENKKIVYIGDGYMINEEEMIDYFWCSEYKNLQIENCKDKNYCMDVPLIIINLDKNMDELWILQKLRNLFAEEAYNIYASSVIAQCVLYDLEYIPFKYIKCEHLNKKLFQFLCGEVYYKKVDAVVIGASGKGEVLERFASITDAQLKVNIIKTDTYKVMLCDNIGNIEAIEYGDMDETAITSIYRHIHNMLIGEAANE
;
A
#
# COMPACT_ATOMS: atom_id res chain seq x y z
N MET A 1 16.08 -14.08 -32.69
CA MET A 1 16.23 -12.89 -31.82
C MET A 1 15.27 -13.08 -30.67
N ALA A 2 15.69 -12.87 -29.42
CA ALA A 2 14.72 -12.79 -28.33
C ALA A 2 13.81 -11.58 -28.59
N ASP A 3 12.51 -11.71 -28.36
CA ASP A 3 11.59 -10.59 -28.48
C ASP A 3 11.99 -9.50 -27.48
N LYS A 4 12.11 -8.26 -27.96
CA LYS A 4 12.48 -7.12 -27.12
C LYS A 4 11.39 -6.87 -26.08
N ILE A 5 11.77 -6.58 -24.84
CA ILE A 5 10.80 -6.21 -23.80
C ILE A 5 10.17 -4.87 -24.15
N HIS A 6 8.85 -4.82 -24.11
CA HIS A 6 8.08 -3.59 -24.28
C HIS A 6 7.85 -2.92 -22.92
N ILE A 7 8.29 -1.68 -22.80
CA ILE A 7 8.17 -0.83 -21.61
C ILE A 7 7.41 0.44 -21.97
N ALA A 8 6.51 0.89 -21.08
CA ALA A 8 5.85 2.18 -21.21
C ALA A 8 6.25 3.13 -20.08
N ILE A 9 6.47 4.40 -20.42
CA ILE A 9 6.60 5.51 -19.46
C ILE A 9 5.28 6.28 -19.45
N LEU A 10 4.66 6.40 -18.29
CA LEU A 10 3.47 7.22 -18.08
C LEU A 10 3.91 8.47 -17.29
N ASP A 11 3.89 9.63 -17.94
CA ASP A 11 4.49 10.87 -17.41
C ASP A 11 3.87 12.13 -18.07
N ASP A 12 4.61 13.24 -18.15
CA ASP A 12 4.27 14.48 -18.87
C ASP A 12 4.51 14.40 -20.40
N GLY A 13 4.92 13.23 -20.89
CA GLY A 13 5.17 12.92 -22.31
C GLY A 13 6.66 12.92 -22.67
N VAL A 14 7.01 12.31 -23.79
CA VAL A 14 8.39 12.19 -24.27
C VAL A 14 8.54 12.84 -25.64
N VAL A 15 9.58 13.66 -25.80
CA VAL A 15 9.96 14.23 -27.11
C VAL A 15 10.83 13.22 -27.85
N SER A 16 10.21 12.47 -28.77
CA SER A 16 10.89 11.45 -29.59
C SER A 16 11.79 12.05 -30.67
N GLY A 17 12.86 11.34 -31.04
CA GLY A 17 13.67 11.61 -32.23
C GLY A 17 14.81 12.62 -32.03
N VAL A 18 14.80 13.39 -30.93
CA VAL A 18 15.89 14.32 -30.60
C VAL A 18 16.92 13.66 -29.69
N TYR A 19 16.47 13.18 -28.53
CA TYR A 19 17.35 12.60 -27.49
C TYR A 19 17.17 11.09 -27.32
N VAL A 20 15.98 10.59 -27.65
CA VAL A 20 15.59 9.19 -27.46
C VAL A 20 14.55 8.80 -28.51
N ASN A 21 14.60 7.56 -28.98
CA ASN A 21 13.60 7.01 -29.88
C ASN A 21 12.59 6.15 -29.10
N ILE A 22 11.31 6.37 -29.39
CA ILE A 22 10.18 5.59 -28.85
C ILE A 22 9.31 5.06 -29.99
N GLU A 23 8.66 3.93 -29.75
CA GLU A 23 7.78 3.23 -30.69
C GLU A 23 6.43 3.95 -30.80
N ASN A 24 5.82 4.32 -29.67
CA ASN A 24 4.55 5.01 -29.60
C ASN A 24 4.65 6.23 -28.70
N SER A 25 4.11 7.36 -29.17
CA SER A 25 3.98 8.61 -28.44
C SER A 25 2.50 8.96 -28.30
N LEU A 26 1.94 8.83 -27.11
CA LEU A 26 0.51 8.91 -26.85
C LEU A 26 0.17 9.88 -25.73
N TYR A 27 -1.10 10.28 -25.64
CA TYR A 27 -1.65 10.97 -24.48
C TYR A 27 -3.08 10.51 -24.20
N VAL A 28 -3.52 10.69 -22.94
CA VAL A 28 -4.93 10.50 -22.55
C VAL A 28 -5.62 11.87 -22.54
N ASP A 29 -6.61 12.04 -23.42
CA ASP A 29 -7.41 13.26 -23.51
C ASP A 29 -8.38 13.43 -22.32
N GLU A 30 -9.10 14.55 -22.25
CA GLU A 30 -10.03 14.83 -21.15
C GLU A 30 -11.28 13.94 -21.14
N GLU A 31 -11.56 13.27 -22.25
CA GLU A 31 -12.62 12.28 -22.39
C GLU A 31 -12.11 10.85 -22.10
N ASN A 32 -10.88 10.72 -21.56
CA ASN A 32 -10.20 9.46 -21.25
C ASN A 32 -9.91 8.56 -22.47
N ASN A 33 -9.79 9.14 -23.67
CA ASN A 33 -9.39 8.41 -24.87
C ASN A 33 -7.88 8.50 -25.12
N ILE A 34 -7.31 7.43 -25.67
CA ILE A 34 -5.91 7.40 -26.14
C ILE A 34 -5.82 8.10 -27.50
N ARG A 35 -4.90 9.06 -27.59
CA ARG A 35 -4.64 9.86 -28.79
C ARG A 35 -3.13 9.89 -29.08
N GLN A 36 -2.78 10.16 -30.33
CA GLN A 36 -1.38 10.35 -30.75
C GLN A 36 -0.86 11.68 -30.19
N TYR A 37 0.32 11.64 -29.57
CA TYR A 37 0.98 12.81 -29.02
C TYR A 37 2.09 13.27 -29.96
N THR A 38 1.85 14.40 -30.63
CA THR A 38 2.82 15.09 -31.47
C THR A 38 3.21 16.38 -30.77
N ASN A 39 4.31 16.36 -30.01
CA ASN A 39 4.89 17.58 -29.45
C ASN A 39 6.29 17.81 -30.02
N HIS A 40 6.53 19.04 -30.44
CA HIS A 40 7.80 19.54 -30.98
C HIS A 40 8.45 20.58 -30.05
N SER A 41 8.17 20.50 -28.74
CA SER A 41 8.78 21.36 -27.73
C SER A 41 10.30 21.25 -27.75
N GLU A 42 10.99 22.39 -27.75
CA GLU A 42 12.44 22.50 -27.60
C GLU A 42 12.89 22.30 -26.15
N THR A 43 11.97 22.35 -25.17
CA THR A 43 12.26 22.09 -23.76
C THR A 43 12.18 20.60 -23.46
N ILE A 44 13.22 20.07 -22.82
CA ILE A 44 13.28 18.68 -22.36
C ILE A 44 12.27 18.50 -21.22
N SER A 45 11.25 17.66 -21.45
CA SER A 45 10.24 17.32 -20.45
C SER A 45 10.78 16.35 -19.39
N HIS A 46 10.08 16.24 -18.27
CA HIS A 46 10.42 15.29 -17.21
C HIS A 46 10.40 13.84 -17.72
N GLY A 47 9.37 13.48 -18.50
CA GLY A 47 9.25 12.18 -19.14
C GLY A 47 10.38 11.90 -20.13
N THR A 48 10.87 12.92 -20.86
CA THR A 48 12.03 12.76 -21.76
C THR A 48 13.29 12.41 -20.99
N ILE A 49 13.54 13.04 -19.84
CA ILE A 49 14.68 12.69 -18.96
C ILE A 49 14.54 11.25 -18.47
N CYS A 50 13.35 10.84 -18.02
CA CYS A 50 13.08 9.47 -17.59
C CYS A 50 13.35 8.45 -18.71
N ALA A 51 12.93 8.77 -19.94
CA ALA A 51 13.18 7.93 -21.12
C ALA A 51 14.67 7.81 -21.45
N ILE A 52 15.44 8.90 -21.32
CA ILE A 52 16.89 8.88 -21.53
C ILE A 52 17.58 8.01 -20.48
N VAL A 53 17.22 8.15 -19.19
CA VAL A 53 17.78 7.29 -18.13
C VAL A 53 17.49 5.82 -18.43
N LEU A 54 16.23 5.47 -18.69
CA LEU A 54 15.84 4.09 -19.00
C LEU A 54 16.64 3.52 -20.18
N LYS A 55 16.73 4.26 -21.30
CA LYS A 55 17.45 3.82 -22.51
C LYS A 55 18.97 3.78 -22.34
N SER A 56 19.52 4.57 -21.43
CA SER A 56 20.96 4.54 -21.11
C SER A 56 21.37 3.24 -20.41
N TYR A 57 20.45 2.64 -19.64
CA TYR A 57 20.68 1.38 -18.93
C TYR A 57 20.05 0.15 -19.60
N ALA A 58 19.10 0.35 -20.52
CA ALA A 58 18.46 -0.71 -21.30
C ALA A 58 18.27 -0.26 -22.77
N PRO A 59 19.32 -0.28 -23.60
CA PRO A 59 19.25 0.21 -24.99
C PRO A 59 18.31 -0.64 -25.87
N ASP A 60 18.26 -1.96 -25.62
CA ASP A 60 17.60 -2.96 -26.47
C ASP A 60 16.11 -3.22 -26.15
N ILE A 61 15.40 -2.25 -25.56
CA ILE A 61 13.95 -2.33 -25.27
C ILE A 61 13.10 -1.72 -26.39
N LEU A 62 11.83 -2.10 -26.47
CA LEU A 62 10.79 -1.29 -27.11
C LEU A 62 10.24 -0.31 -26.06
N LEU A 63 10.23 0.98 -26.37
CA LEU A 63 9.81 2.01 -25.42
C LEU A 63 8.61 2.77 -25.98
N SER A 64 7.53 2.84 -25.23
CA SER A 64 6.37 3.70 -25.53
C SER A 64 6.21 4.77 -24.44
N SER A 65 5.57 5.88 -24.78
CA SER A 65 5.24 6.95 -23.83
C SER A 65 3.75 7.28 -23.90
N ILE A 66 3.13 7.43 -22.74
CA ILE A 66 1.74 7.89 -22.60
C ILE A 66 1.72 9.08 -21.65
N LYS A 67 1.42 10.27 -22.18
CA LYS A 67 1.25 11.48 -21.39
C LYS A 67 -0.06 11.42 -20.61
N ILE A 68 0.06 11.40 -19.28
CA ILE A 68 -1.08 11.45 -18.34
C ILE A 68 -1.01 12.65 -17.38
N LEU A 69 0.15 13.31 -17.31
CA LEU A 69 0.35 14.55 -16.56
C LEU A 69 0.28 15.77 -17.50
N GLN A 70 -0.08 16.93 -16.97
CA GLN A 70 0.06 18.25 -17.62
C GLN A 70 1.51 18.74 -17.53
N SER A 71 1.82 19.90 -18.13
CA SER A 71 3.18 20.48 -18.12
C SER A 71 3.69 20.80 -16.72
N GLU A 72 2.79 21.02 -15.77
CA GLU A 72 3.06 21.34 -14.37
C GLU A 72 3.25 20.07 -13.52
N GLY A 73 3.19 18.87 -14.12
CA GLY A 73 3.28 17.59 -13.42
C GLY A 73 1.98 17.15 -12.73
N ILE A 74 0.86 17.84 -12.99
CA ILE A 74 -0.45 17.53 -12.39
C ILE A 74 -1.23 16.59 -13.30
N GLY A 75 -1.82 15.55 -12.74
CA GLY A 75 -2.62 14.56 -13.47
C GLY A 75 -3.92 14.20 -12.75
N ARG A 76 -4.81 13.55 -13.50
CA ARG A 76 -6.07 12.99 -12.99
C ARG A 76 -5.92 11.47 -12.85
N ILE A 77 -6.29 10.92 -11.70
CA ILE A 77 -6.14 9.48 -11.39
C ILE A 77 -6.87 8.61 -12.42
N GLU A 78 -8.01 9.09 -12.93
CA GLU A 78 -8.83 8.42 -13.92
C GLU A 78 -8.09 8.16 -15.24
N LYS A 79 -7.03 8.94 -15.54
CA LYS A 79 -6.18 8.73 -16.72
C LYS A 79 -5.27 7.51 -16.60
N LEU A 80 -5.06 6.96 -15.40
CA LEU A 80 -4.30 5.70 -15.20
C LEU A 80 -5.02 4.52 -15.86
N TYR A 81 -6.35 4.45 -15.76
CA TYR A 81 -7.11 3.34 -16.33
C TYR A 81 -6.94 3.18 -17.85
N PRO A 82 -7.24 4.18 -18.71
CA PRO A 82 -7.08 4.02 -20.15
C PRO A 82 -5.61 3.85 -20.56
N ALA A 83 -4.66 4.44 -19.84
CA ALA A 83 -3.23 4.28 -20.11
C ALA A 83 -2.75 2.85 -19.83
N LEU A 84 -3.11 2.28 -18.68
CA LEU A 84 -2.76 0.89 -18.34
C LEU A 84 -3.54 -0.12 -19.19
N GLN A 85 -4.79 0.19 -19.58
CA GLN A 85 -5.54 -0.62 -20.53
C GLN A 85 -4.83 -0.69 -21.88
N TRP A 86 -4.38 0.45 -22.41
CA TRP A 86 -3.59 0.47 -23.63
C TRP A 86 -2.30 -0.34 -23.49
N CYS A 87 -1.62 -0.23 -22.35
CA CYS A 87 -0.41 -1.02 -22.06
C CYS A 87 -0.70 -2.52 -22.14
N LEU A 88 -1.79 -2.97 -21.51
CA LEU A 88 -2.22 -4.37 -21.54
C LEU A 88 -2.51 -4.83 -22.98
N ASP A 89 -3.31 -4.05 -23.72
CA ASP A 89 -3.73 -4.39 -25.09
C ASP A 89 -2.56 -4.42 -26.09
N ASN A 90 -1.46 -3.73 -25.78
CA ASN A 90 -0.25 -3.63 -26.61
C ASN A 90 0.93 -4.43 -26.05
N ASN A 91 0.66 -5.41 -25.18
CA ASN A 91 1.67 -6.31 -24.60
C ASN A 91 2.86 -5.58 -23.94
N VAL A 92 2.61 -4.40 -23.35
CA VAL A 92 3.60 -3.73 -22.50
C VAL A 92 3.80 -4.58 -21.26
N LYS A 93 5.05 -5.00 -21.03
CA LYS A 93 5.38 -5.87 -19.88
C LYS A 93 5.69 -5.06 -18.62
N ILE A 94 6.33 -3.91 -18.77
CA ILE A 94 6.76 -3.06 -17.64
C ILE A 94 6.23 -1.65 -17.83
N VAL A 95 5.66 -1.07 -16.78
CA VAL A 95 5.24 0.33 -16.74
C VAL A 95 6.09 1.07 -15.71
N SER A 96 6.76 2.14 -16.14
CA SER A 96 7.52 3.05 -15.28
C SER A 96 6.67 4.27 -14.95
N LEU A 97 6.48 4.52 -13.66
CA LEU A 97 5.73 5.65 -13.10
C LEU A 97 6.66 6.56 -12.29
N SER A 98 7.06 7.69 -12.86
CA SER A 98 7.85 8.70 -12.17
C SER A 98 6.94 9.77 -11.55
N LEU A 99 5.85 9.32 -10.94
CA LEU A 99 4.76 10.12 -10.38
C LEU A 99 4.07 9.37 -9.23
N GLY A 100 3.29 10.08 -8.43
CA GLY A 100 2.42 9.47 -7.43
C GLY A 100 1.61 10.51 -6.64
N SER A 101 0.61 10.03 -5.90
CA SER A 101 -0.18 10.85 -4.98
C SER A 101 0.20 10.57 -3.52
N THR A 102 0.31 11.63 -2.73
CA THR A 102 0.47 11.54 -1.26
C THR A 102 -0.84 11.77 -0.51
N HIS A 103 -1.95 11.94 -1.23
CA HIS A 103 -3.26 12.18 -0.63
C HIS A 103 -3.93 10.86 -0.26
N PHE A 104 -4.32 10.70 1.01
CA PHE A 104 -4.83 9.42 1.53
C PHE A 104 -6.14 8.98 0.86
N MET A 105 -7.01 9.92 0.46
CA MET A 105 -8.27 9.58 -0.22
C MET A 105 -8.05 8.93 -1.60
N ASP A 106 -6.88 9.10 -2.20
CA ASP A 106 -6.55 8.50 -3.49
C ASP A 106 -6.17 7.02 -3.38
N TYR A 107 -5.84 6.55 -2.15
CA TYR A 107 -5.37 5.20 -1.86
C TYR A 107 -6.27 4.12 -2.48
N ALA A 108 -7.57 4.15 -2.19
CA ALA A 108 -8.49 3.08 -2.56
C ALA A 108 -8.68 3.00 -4.09
N LEU A 109 -8.81 4.16 -4.75
CA LEU A 109 -9.01 4.23 -6.20
C LEU A 109 -7.74 3.78 -6.94
N ILE A 110 -6.57 4.31 -6.56
CA ILE A 110 -5.31 3.92 -7.21
C ILE A 110 -5.03 2.43 -6.96
N ARG A 111 -5.25 1.92 -5.74
CA ARG A 111 -5.07 0.49 -5.43
C ARG A 111 -5.93 -0.39 -6.32
N SER A 112 -7.22 -0.08 -6.48
CA SER A 112 -8.11 -0.87 -7.34
C SER A 112 -7.59 -0.94 -8.77
N ILE A 113 -7.19 0.21 -9.35
CA ILE A 113 -6.67 0.28 -10.72
C ILE A 113 -5.38 -0.55 -10.82
N ILE A 114 -4.43 -0.36 -9.91
CA ILE A 114 -3.13 -1.05 -9.94
C ILE A 114 -3.26 -2.56 -9.77
N ASN A 115 -4.12 -3.01 -8.86
CA ASN A 115 -4.37 -4.44 -8.65
C ASN A 115 -4.88 -5.10 -9.92
N ASP A 116 -5.81 -4.48 -10.63
CA ASP A 116 -6.40 -5.05 -11.85
C ASP A 116 -5.36 -5.30 -12.95
N TYR A 117 -4.39 -4.40 -13.13
CA TYR A 117 -3.38 -4.52 -14.18
C TYR A 117 -2.17 -5.37 -13.77
N THR A 118 -1.75 -5.30 -12.51
CA THR A 118 -0.68 -6.16 -12.00
C THR A 118 -1.11 -7.62 -11.93
N ASN A 119 -2.38 -7.90 -11.60
CA ASN A 119 -2.95 -9.24 -11.63
C ASN A 119 -3.06 -9.81 -13.07
N LYS A 120 -3.07 -8.95 -14.09
CA LYS A 120 -3.00 -9.32 -15.51
C LYS A 120 -1.56 -9.40 -16.05
N GLY A 121 -0.55 -9.25 -15.17
CA GLY A 121 0.85 -9.53 -15.49
C GLY A 121 1.71 -8.33 -15.89
N ILE A 122 1.17 -7.10 -15.81
CA ILE A 122 1.96 -5.87 -15.96
C ILE A 122 2.80 -5.67 -14.69
N VAL A 123 4.10 -5.45 -14.88
CA VAL A 123 5.01 -5.09 -13.78
C VAL A 123 5.06 -3.58 -13.69
N ILE A 124 4.77 -3.02 -12.51
CA ILE A 124 4.80 -1.57 -12.28
C ILE A 124 5.98 -1.23 -11.39
N VAL A 125 6.79 -0.26 -11.83
CA VAL A 125 7.88 0.34 -11.07
C VAL A 125 7.52 1.80 -10.84
N SER A 126 7.47 2.25 -9.59
CA SER A 126 6.97 3.59 -9.25
C SER A 126 7.91 4.33 -8.31
N ALA A 127 8.10 5.62 -8.58
CA ALA A 127 8.84 6.52 -7.71
C ALA A 127 8.07 6.81 -6.41
N GLY A 128 8.78 6.80 -5.28
CA GLY A 128 8.30 7.34 -4.02
C GLY A 128 8.22 8.86 -4.02
N SER A 129 7.62 9.46 -3.00
CA SER A 129 7.55 10.92 -2.88
C SER A 129 8.91 11.53 -2.56
N ASN A 130 9.27 12.61 -3.26
CA ASN A 130 10.47 13.41 -2.94
C ASN A 130 10.37 14.11 -1.57
N SER A 131 9.17 14.21 -0.98
CA SER A 131 8.98 14.70 0.40
C SER A 131 9.17 13.62 1.47
N GLY A 132 9.44 12.38 1.08
CA GLY A 132 9.65 11.25 2.00
C GLY A 132 8.37 10.62 2.55
N TYR A 133 7.20 11.23 2.34
CA TYR A 133 5.90 10.65 2.70
C TYR A 133 5.51 9.47 1.80
N THR A 134 4.60 8.64 2.30
CA THR A 134 4.01 7.53 1.55
C THR A 134 3.34 8.07 0.28
N SER A 135 3.59 7.38 -0.85
CA SER A 135 3.10 7.76 -2.17
C SER A 135 2.47 6.58 -2.87
N TYR A 136 1.33 6.80 -3.52
CA TYR A 136 0.62 5.81 -4.30
C TYR A 136 0.87 6.05 -5.80
N PRO A 137 1.29 5.02 -6.57
CA PRO A 137 1.19 3.60 -6.24
C PRO A 137 2.45 2.95 -5.64
N ALA A 138 3.54 3.69 -5.43
CA ALA A 138 4.81 3.13 -4.94
C ALA A 138 4.71 2.33 -3.63
N TYR A 139 3.73 2.64 -2.78
CA TYR A 139 3.48 1.94 -1.53
C TYR A 139 3.00 0.48 -1.68
N PHE A 140 2.31 0.14 -2.78
CA PHE A 140 1.56 -1.12 -2.85
C PHE A 140 2.45 -2.35 -2.96
N SER A 141 2.06 -3.46 -2.32
CA SER A 141 2.88 -4.68 -2.29
C SER A 141 3.12 -5.32 -3.67
N ASN A 142 2.24 -5.04 -4.64
CA ASN A 142 2.31 -5.44 -6.05
C ASN A 142 2.95 -4.40 -6.97
N VAL A 143 3.61 -3.38 -6.42
CA VAL A 143 4.39 -2.38 -7.15
C VAL A 143 5.82 -2.39 -6.64
N ILE A 144 6.80 -2.17 -7.52
CA ILE A 144 8.19 -2.00 -7.12
C ILE A 144 8.40 -0.51 -6.78
N GLY A 145 8.41 -0.19 -5.50
CA GLY A 145 8.60 1.17 -4.99
C GLY A 145 10.07 1.57 -4.98
N VAL A 146 10.39 2.75 -5.54
CA VAL A 146 11.77 3.21 -5.72
C VAL A 146 11.99 4.58 -5.12
N ALA A 147 13.08 4.75 -4.37
CA ALA A 147 13.56 6.04 -3.89
C ALA A 147 15.00 6.30 -4.34
N SER A 148 15.40 7.56 -4.36
CA SER A 148 16.79 7.96 -4.51
C SER A 148 17.52 7.72 -3.19
N CYS A 149 18.69 7.08 -3.25
CA CYS A 149 19.53 6.94 -2.07
C CYS A 149 20.18 8.29 -1.71
N SER A 150 20.21 8.61 -0.42
CA SER A 150 20.92 9.78 0.11
C SER A 150 22.40 9.50 0.37
N ASN A 151 22.77 8.22 0.54
CA ASN A 151 24.13 7.79 0.83
C ASN A 151 24.86 7.35 -0.44
N GLU A 152 26.19 7.31 -0.38
CA GLU A 152 27.00 6.71 -1.45
C GLU A 152 26.67 5.22 -1.56
N VAL A 153 26.00 4.85 -2.65
CA VAL A 153 25.84 3.44 -3.00
C VAL A 153 27.14 2.96 -3.63
N THR A 154 27.61 1.79 -3.22
CA THR A 154 28.80 1.13 -3.76
C THR A 154 28.57 0.66 -5.21
N ASP A 155 29.50 -0.12 -5.78
CA ASP A 155 29.51 -0.62 -7.17
C ASP A 155 28.20 -1.25 -7.69
N ARG A 156 27.22 -1.57 -6.83
CA ARG A 156 25.94 -2.20 -7.20
C ARG A 156 24.78 -1.22 -7.43
N TYR A 157 25.00 0.09 -7.34
CA TYR A 157 24.06 1.17 -7.70
C TYR A 157 22.74 1.25 -6.90
N TYR A 158 22.30 0.19 -6.20
CA TYR A 158 21.11 0.23 -5.34
C TYR A 158 21.19 -0.67 -4.10
N ASN A 159 20.37 -0.33 -3.11
CA ASN A 159 20.13 -1.03 -1.85
C ASN A 159 18.67 -1.48 -1.76
N PHE A 160 18.40 -2.59 -1.07
CA PHE A 160 17.04 -2.86 -0.64
C PHE A 160 16.69 -2.07 0.63
N VAL A 161 15.42 -1.74 0.79
CA VAL A 161 14.89 -1.05 1.95
C VAL A 161 14.10 -2.04 2.80
N SER A 162 14.51 -2.19 4.07
CA SER A 162 13.84 -3.07 5.04
C SER A 162 12.70 -2.37 5.78
N ASP A 163 12.64 -1.04 5.72
CA ASP A 163 11.64 -0.22 6.39
C ASP A 163 10.36 -0.19 5.55
N ILE A 164 9.25 -0.61 6.12
CA ILE A 164 8.01 -0.85 5.37
C ILE A 164 7.07 0.36 5.31
N HIS A 165 7.30 1.40 6.11
CA HIS A 165 6.33 2.49 6.30
C HIS A 165 5.96 3.22 5.00
N THR A 166 6.94 3.39 4.11
CA THR A 166 6.78 4.08 2.83
C THR A 166 6.49 3.12 1.66
N GLY A 167 6.58 1.81 1.87
CA GLY A 167 6.45 0.76 0.85
C GLY A 167 7.54 0.79 -0.23
N ILE A 168 8.63 1.52 0.00
CA ILE A 168 9.79 1.52 -0.90
C ILE A 168 10.53 0.20 -0.77
N ASP A 169 10.77 -0.46 -1.90
CA ASP A 169 11.54 -1.71 -1.95
C ASP A 169 13.03 -1.43 -2.17
N ILE A 170 13.35 -0.44 -3.02
CA ILE A 170 14.71 -0.19 -3.51
C ILE A 170 15.07 1.30 -3.39
N GLU A 171 16.23 1.57 -2.81
CA GLU A 171 16.90 2.87 -2.88
C GLU A 171 18.03 2.79 -3.91
N ALA A 172 18.04 3.67 -4.90
CA ALA A 172 18.99 3.60 -6.01
C ALA A 172 19.69 4.92 -6.29
N VAL A 173 20.78 4.84 -7.04
CA VAL A 173 21.51 5.97 -7.60
C VAL A 173 21.90 5.63 -9.04
N SER A 174 21.48 6.46 -9.97
CA SER A 174 21.92 6.40 -11.36
C SER A 174 22.92 7.50 -11.67
N PHE A 175 23.79 7.21 -12.65
CA PHE A 175 24.79 8.11 -13.18
C PHE A 175 24.54 8.27 -14.66
N CYS A 176 23.63 9.20 -14.98
CA CYS A 176 23.24 9.48 -16.36
C CYS A 176 23.45 10.97 -16.65
N GLY A 177 23.87 11.28 -17.87
CA GLY A 177 24.02 12.64 -18.35
C GLY A 177 23.45 12.79 -19.75
N ILE A 178 22.97 13.99 -20.05
CA ILE A 178 22.39 14.36 -21.34
C ILE A 178 23.38 15.30 -22.04
N THR A 179 23.55 15.15 -23.35
CA THR A 179 24.31 16.12 -24.15
C THR A 179 23.36 17.15 -24.74
N ILE A 180 23.52 18.42 -24.35
CA ILE A 180 22.79 19.56 -24.91
C ILE A 180 23.83 20.52 -25.49
N ASN A 181 23.71 20.91 -26.77
CA ASN A 181 24.63 21.84 -27.43
C ASN A 181 26.12 21.47 -27.25
N ASN A 182 26.46 20.19 -27.42
CA ASN A 182 27.81 19.61 -27.20
C ASN A 182 28.37 19.74 -25.77
N GLN A 183 27.53 20.09 -24.79
CA GLN A 183 27.87 20.06 -23.38
C GLN A 183 27.18 18.88 -22.70
N LYS A 184 27.94 18.10 -21.92
CA LYS A 184 27.38 17.05 -21.08
C LYS A 184 26.88 17.67 -19.78
N ILE A 185 25.62 17.43 -19.48
CA ILE A 185 24.94 17.86 -18.26
C ILE A 185 24.52 16.61 -17.51
N ASP A 186 24.92 16.50 -16.25
CA ASP A 186 24.51 15.38 -15.40
C ASP A 186 23.06 15.56 -14.96
N ILE A 187 22.30 14.46 -14.97
CA ILE A 187 20.92 14.44 -14.49
C ILE A 187 20.97 14.49 -12.96
N PRO A 188 20.24 15.43 -12.31
CA PRO A 188 20.22 15.50 -10.85
C PRO A 188 19.57 14.26 -10.25
N ARG A 189 19.89 13.94 -8.99
CA ARG A 189 19.27 12.80 -8.30
C ARG A 189 17.84 13.14 -7.88
N SER A 190 16.89 12.24 -8.15
CA SER A 190 15.52 12.32 -7.66
C SER A 190 14.85 10.95 -7.77
N ASN A 191 13.82 10.68 -6.95
CA ASN A 191 13.09 9.41 -7.01
C ASN A 191 12.55 9.13 -8.43
N SER A 192 12.14 10.19 -9.12
CA SER A 192 11.62 10.13 -10.48
C SER A 192 12.61 9.59 -11.51
N TYR A 193 13.91 9.80 -11.33
CA TYR A 193 14.94 9.31 -12.25
C TYR A 193 15.49 7.95 -11.84
N GLU A 194 15.33 7.57 -10.58
CA GLU A 194 15.72 6.24 -10.12
C GLU A 194 14.69 5.17 -10.44
N ALA A 195 13.40 5.51 -10.52
CA ALA A 195 12.36 4.60 -11.01
C ALA A 195 12.64 4.04 -12.43
N PRO A 196 12.99 4.84 -13.46
CA PRO A 196 13.35 4.34 -14.78
C PRO A 196 14.69 3.58 -14.78
N PHE A 197 15.64 3.93 -13.90
CA PHE A 197 16.86 3.13 -13.72
C PHE A 197 16.54 1.72 -13.19
N ILE A 198 15.72 1.61 -12.14
CA ILE A 198 15.29 0.31 -11.62
C ILE A 198 14.40 -0.43 -12.62
N THR A 199 13.60 0.28 -13.42
CA THR A 199 12.86 -0.31 -14.55
C THR A 199 13.81 -1.01 -15.54
N ALA A 200 14.97 -0.41 -15.84
CA ALA A 200 15.99 -1.05 -16.67
C ALA A 200 16.49 -2.36 -16.04
N LYS A 201 16.76 -2.37 -14.72
CA LYS A 201 17.19 -3.57 -13.99
C LYS A 201 16.11 -4.66 -13.91
N VAL A 202 14.85 -4.26 -13.77
CA VAL A 202 13.71 -5.17 -13.86
C VAL A 202 13.62 -5.80 -15.27
N SER A 203 13.86 -5.02 -16.33
CA SER A 203 13.87 -5.55 -17.70
C SER A 203 14.97 -6.59 -17.93
N GLU A 204 16.15 -6.42 -17.33
CA GLU A 204 17.24 -7.40 -17.37
C GLU A 204 16.84 -8.72 -16.69
N ILE A 205 16.20 -8.63 -15.51
CA ILE A 205 15.68 -9.79 -14.78
C ILE A 205 14.62 -10.54 -15.59
N ILE A 206 13.65 -9.81 -16.16
CA ILE A 206 12.54 -10.38 -16.94
C ILE A 206 13.04 -10.98 -18.27
N SER A 207 14.07 -10.39 -18.90
CA SER A 207 14.65 -10.92 -20.14
C SER A 207 15.19 -12.33 -19.96
N SER A 208 15.63 -12.67 -18.74
CA SER A 208 16.13 -14.00 -18.41
C SER A 208 15.02 -15.00 -18.08
N ASN A 209 13.87 -14.52 -17.56
CA ASN A 209 12.69 -15.33 -17.29
C ASN A 209 11.41 -14.46 -17.33
N PRO A 210 10.60 -14.53 -18.40
CA PRO A 210 9.47 -13.61 -18.59
C PRO A 210 8.24 -13.94 -17.73
N PHE A 211 8.23 -15.11 -17.09
CA PHE A 211 7.09 -15.61 -16.29
C PHE A 211 7.20 -15.30 -14.80
N LEU A 212 8.22 -14.55 -14.39
CA LEU A 212 8.40 -14.18 -12.98
C LEU A 212 7.24 -13.32 -12.47
N SER A 213 6.77 -13.63 -11.27
CA SER A 213 5.85 -12.76 -10.55
C SER A 213 6.57 -11.51 -10.02
N ILE A 214 5.82 -10.46 -9.67
CA ILE A 214 6.38 -9.25 -9.06
C ILE A 214 7.11 -9.58 -7.76
N TYR A 215 6.59 -10.51 -6.96
CA TYR A 215 7.26 -11.01 -5.75
C TYR A 215 8.64 -11.60 -6.06
N GLN A 216 8.73 -12.45 -7.09
CA GLN A 216 9.99 -13.07 -7.51
C GLN A 216 10.97 -12.04 -8.09
N ILE A 217 10.47 -11.03 -8.81
CA ILE A 217 11.29 -9.92 -9.30
C ILE A 217 11.85 -9.12 -8.12
N LYS A 218 11.02 -8.74 -7.14
CA LYS A 218 11.47 -8.08 -5.91
C LYS A 218 12.53 -8.90 -5.18
N LYS A 219 12.33 -10.22 -5.04
CA LYS A 219 13.32 -11.13 -4.42
C LYS A 219 14.66 -11.11 -5.16
N LYS A 220 14.65 -11.13 -6.49
CA LYS A 220 15.88 -11.01 -7.30
C LYS A 220 16.56 -9.65 -7.15
N LEU A 221 15.79 -8.56 -7.16
CA LEU A 221 16.35 -7.22 -6.89
C LEU A 221 17.05 -7.18 -5.53
N ILE A 222 16.39 -7.68 -4.47
CA ILE A 222 16.98 -7.77 -3.13
C ILE A 222 18.28 -8.58 -3.14
N GLN A 223 18.31 -9.75 -3.79
CA GLN A 223 19.51 -10.60 -3.90
C GLN A 223 20.69 -9.90 -4.58
N TYR A 224 20.42 -9.01 -5.52
CA TYR A 224 21.45 -8.26 -6.26
C TYR A 224 21.83 -6.92 -5.62
N SER A 225 21.11 -6.47 -4.58
CA SER A 225 21.40 -5.22 -3.88
C SER A 225 22.77 -5.23 -3.18
N ALA A 226 23.32 -4.03 -2.90
CA ALA A 226 24.61 -3.88 -2.23
C ALA A 226 24.59 -4.34 -0.77
N ASN A 227 23.47 -4.13 -0.08
CA ASN A 227 23.30 -4.43 1.34
C ASN A 227 22.64 -5.79 1.62
N PHE A 228 22.49 -6.65 0.60
CA PHE A 228 21.80 -7.94 0.70
C PHE A 228 22.23 -8.77 1.92
N ASN A 229 21.23 -9.35 2.58
CA ASN A 229 21.38 -10.30 3.68
C ASN A 229 20.28 -11.37 3.56
N ASP A 230 20.66 -12.64 3.72
CA ASP A 230 19.76 -13.79 3.62
C ASP A 230 18.63 -13.80 4.68
N THR A 231 18.74 -12.98 5.73
CA THR A 231 17.70 -12.90 6.78
C THR A 231 16.52 -11.98 6.44
N VAL A 232 16.55 -11.30 5.29
CA VAL A 232 15.55 -10.29 4.91
C VAL A 232 14.29 -10.97 4.38
N LYS A 233 13.14 -10.63 4.98
CA LYS A 233 11.83 -11.14 4.57
C LYS A 233 10.98 -10.05 3.95
N ILE A 234 10.44 -10.30 2.75
CA ILE A 234 9.45 -9.41 2.12
C ILE A 234 8.14 -9.55 2.91
N CYS A 235 7.80 -8.52 3.68
CA CYS A 235 6.63 -8.53 4.54
C CYS A 235 5.52 -7.65 3.96
N ASN A 236 4.77 -8.19 2.99
CA ASN A 236 3.70 -7.46 2.30
C ASN A 236 2.41 -7.39 3.13
N ASN A 237 1.64 -6.31 2.97
CA ASN A 237 0.24 -6.25 3.40
C ASN A 237 -0.65 -6.87 2.29
N PRO A 238 -1.84 -7.42 2.58
CA PRO A 238 -2.69 -8.04 1.58
C PRO A 238 -3.37 -7.03 0.62
N ASP A 239 -2.77 -5.87 0.37
CA ASP A 239 -3.33 -4.80 -0.47
C ASP A 239 -3.43 -5.14 -1.97
N TRP A 240 -2.96 -6.31 -2.40
CA TRP A 240 -2.92 -6.76 -3.80
C TRP A 240 -4.23 -7.37 -4.33
N ILE A 241 -5.23 -7.57 -3.47
CA ILE A 241 -6.44 -8.34 -3.81
C ILE A 241 -7.37 -7.49 -4.68
N SER A 242 -7.73 -7.97 -5.88
CA SER A 242 -8.87 -7.43 -6.67
C SER A 242 -10.10 -8.31 -6.47
N CYS A 243 -9.91 -9.62 -6.54
CA CYS A 243 -10.94 -10.65 -6.52
C CYS A 243 -10.47 -11.87 -5.72
N ALA A 244 -11.23 -12.28 -4.70
CA ALA A 244 -10.85 -13.45 -3.90
C ALA A 244 -11.96 -14.48 -3.72
N TYR A 245 -11.55 -15.75 -3.68
CA TYR A 245 -12.38 -16.86 -3.22
C TYR A 245 -12.25 -17.02 -1.71
N ILE A 246 -13.37 -17.15 -0.99
CA ILE A 246 -13.38 -17.35 0.46
C ILE A 246 -13.75 -18.81 0.74
N SER A 247 -12.78 -19.57 1.25
CA SER A 247 -12.93 -21.01 1.53
C SER A 247 -14.06 -21.34 2.51
N ASP A 248 -14.28 -20.49 3.51
CA ASP A 248 -15.38 -20.62 4.47
C ASP A 248 -15.98 -19.24 4.81
N LYS A 249 -17.03 -18.84 4.07
CA LYS A 249 -17.73 -17.57 4.30
C LYS A 249 -18.32 -17.47 5.71
N THR A 250 -18.66 -18.58 6.35
CA THR A 250 -19.29 -18.56 7.68
C THR A 250 -18.37 -18.03 8.78
N LYS A 251 -17.06 -17.98 8.50
CA LYS A 251 -16.05 -17.37 9.38
C LYS A 251 -16.01 -15.84 9.30
N LEU A 252 -16.57 -15.24 8.25
CA LEU A 252 -16.68 -13.79 8.11
C LEU A 252 -18.03 -13.33 8.67
N LYS A 253 -18.00 -12.88 9.93
CA LYS A 253 -19.21 -12.49 10.66
C LYS A 253 -19.55 -11.00 10.57
N SER A 254 -18.60 -10.18 10.12
CA SER A 254 -18.78 -8.73 10.08
C SER A 254 -19.70 -8.30 8.93
N LYS A 255 -20.46 -7.24 9.18
CA LYS A 255 -21.23 -6.48 8.19
C LYS A 255 -20.36 -5.49 7.40
N ALA A 256 -19.10 -5.30 7.80
CA ALA A 256 -18.15 -4.46 7.08
C ALA A 256 -18.00 -4.92 5.62
N SER A 257 -17.81 -3.96 4.72
CA SER A 257 -17.57 -4.24 3.31
C SER A 257 -16.14 -4.71 3.11
N LEU A 258 -15.96 -5.82 2.38
CA LEU A 258 -14.65 -6.20 1.86
C LEU A 258 -14.19 -5.15 0.84
N TYR A 259 -12.90 -4.84 0.79
CA TYR A 259 -12.38 -3.88 -0.19
C TYR A 259 -12.21 -4.45 -1.60
N PHE A 260 -12.51 -5.73 -1.77
CA PHE A 260 -12.33 -6.49 -3.00
C PHE A 260 -13.59 -7.26 -3.37
N THR A 261 -13.68 -7.71 -4.62
CA THR A 261 -14.78 -8.56 -5.07
C THR A 261 -14.63 -9.97 -4.51
N SER A 262 -15.65 -10.49 -3.83
CA SER A 262 -15.57 -11.82 -3.20
C SER A 262 -16.45 -12.87 -3.86
N PHE A 263 -15.95 -14.10 -3.90
CA PHE A 263 -16.65 -15.28 -4.40
C PHE A 263 -16.80 -16.32 -3.29
N THR A 264 -18.02 -16.82 -3.13
CA THR A 264 -18.38 -17.78 -2.06
C THR A 264 -19.13 -18.98 -2.61
N GLU A 265 -18.88 -19.32 -3.88
CA GLU A 265 -19.46 -20.51 -4.52
C GLU A 265 -18.97 -21.77 -3.81
N SER A 266 -19.81 -22.81 -3.70
CA SER A 266 -19.43 -24.04 -3.00
C SER A 266 -18.30 -24.82 -3.69
N ASN A 267 -18.02 -24.53 -4.97
CA ASN A 267 -16.95 -25.16 -5.72
C ASN A 267 -15.99 -24.11 -6.29
N TYR A 268 -14.80 -24.04 -5.70
CA TYR A 268 -13.69 -23.19 -6.16
C TYR A 268 -13.41 -23.32 -7.67
N GLN A 269 -13.57 -24.51 -8.26
CA GLN A 269 -13.26 -24.74 -9.68
C GLN A 269 -14.12 -23.89 -10.63
N HIS A 270 -15.31 -23.44 -10.22
CA HIS A 270 -16.16 -22.59 -11.04
C HIS A 270 -15.72 -21.11 -11.07
N VAL A 271 -14.91 -20.69 -10.09
CA VAL A 271 -14.45 -19.31 -9.92
C VAL A 271 -12.93 -19.16 -10.04
N LYS A 272 -12.20 -20.28 -10.20
CA LYS A 272 -10.73 -20.31 -10.27
C LYS A 272 -10.15 -19.29 -11.24
N ASP A 273 -10.74 -19.12 -12.43
CA ASP A 273 -10.25 -18.19 -13.45
C ASP A 273 -10.65 -16.72 -13.18
N LYS A 274 -11.54 -16.48 -12.21
CA LYS A 274 -12.05 -15.14 -11.86
C LYS A 274 -11.35 -14.53 -10.64
N VAL A 275 -10.62 -15.33 -9.86
CA VAL A 275 -10.01 -14.90 -8.60
C VAL A 275 -8.49 -14.84 -8.71
N ASP A 276 -7.89 -13.83 -8.11
CA ASP A 276 -6.43 -13.70 -7.97
C ASP A 276 -5.93 -14.26 -6.62
N THR A 277 -6.79 -14.23 -5.59
CA THR A 277 -6.44 -14.59 -4.22
C THR A 277 -7.41 -15.62 -3.62
N ILE A 278 -6.93 -16.44 -2.70
CA ILE A 278 -7.72 -17.36 -1.90
C ILE A 278 -7.60 -17.00 -0.42
N ILE A 279 -8.72 -16.79 0.25
CA ILE A 279 -8.80 -16.56 1.70
C ILE A 279 -9.05 -17.90 2.41
N VAL A 280 -8.16 -18.25 3.31
CA VAL A 280 -8.13 -19.55 4.02
C VAL A 280 -8.12 -19.38 5.53
N PHE A 281 -8.70 -20.35 6.25
CA PHE A 281 -8.87 -20.28 7.70
C PHE A 281 -8.20 -21.43 8.46
N SER A 282 -7.64 -22.42 7.76
CA SER A 282 -6.95 -23.56 8.35
C SER A 282 -5.68 -23.94 7.58
N HIS A 283 -4.72 -24.58 8.24
CA HIS A 283 -3.53 -25.11 7.56
C HIS A 283 -3.88 -26.17 6.51
N GLN A 284 -4.97 -26.91 6.71
CA GLN A 284 -5.47 -27.88 5.72
C GLN A 284 -5.90 -27.20 4.43
N ASP A 285 -6.54 -26.03 4.52
CA ASP A 285 -6.89 -25.23 3.34
C ASP A 285 -5.65 -24.71 2.62
N VAL A 286 -4.63 -24.26 3.36
CA VAL A 286 -3.36 -23.83 2.76
C VAL A 286 -2.74 -24.97 1.95
N GLU A 287 -2.64 -26.17 2.54
CA GLU A 287 -2.11 -27.36 1.88
C GLU A 287 -2.93 -27.78 0.66
N PHE A 288 -4.25 -27.61 0.70
CA PHE A 288 -5.14 -27.91 -0.40
C PHE A 288 -4.96 -26.93 -1.57
N TYR A 289 -4.84 -25.63 -1.30
CA TYR A 289 -4.82 -24.58 -2.33
C TYR A 289 -3.41 -24.14 -2.78
N LYS A 290 -2.34 -24.53 -2.09
CA LYS A 290 -0.97 -24.03 -2.37
C LYS A 290 -0.48 -24.25 -3.81
N ASN A 291 -1.00 -25.27 -4.49
CA ASN A 291 -0.61 -25.60 -5.86
C ASN A 291 -1.52 -24.96 -6.93
N GLU A 292 -2.50 -24.13 -6.55
CA GLU A 292 -3.44 -23.51 -7.49
C GLU A 292 -2.86 -22.30 -8.25
N ASN A 293 -1.60 -21.94 -8.00
CA ASN A 293 -0.93 -20.75 -8.55
C ASN A 293 -1.75 -19.47 -8.30
N LYS A 294 -2.29 -19.36 -7.09
CA LYS A 294 -3.01 -18.18 -6.58
C LYS A 294 -2.29 -17.62 -5.36
N LYS A 295 -2.52 -16.36 -5.08
CA LYS A 295 -2.08 -15.72 -3.84
C LYS A 295 -2.92 -16.24 -2.68
N ILE A 296 -2.38 -16.27 -1.47
CA ILE A 296 -3.11 -16.78 -0.29
C ILE A 296 -3.06 -15.78 0.86
N VAL A 297 -4.22 -15.59 1.51
CA VAL A 297 -4.33 -14.88 2.78
C VAL A 297 -4.88 -15.84 3.82
N TYR A 298 -4.05 -16.20 4.78
CA TYR A 298 -4.38 -17.07 5.91
C TYR A 298 -4.83 -16.24 7.12
N ILE A 299 -6.04 -16.52 7.58
CA ILE A 299 -6.73 -15.78 8.65
C ILE A 299 -6.86 -16.62 9.95
N GLY A 300 -6.32 -17.83 9.97
CA GLY A 300 -6.28 -18.63 11.19
C GLY A 300 -5.16 -18.22 12.16
N ASP A 301 -5.01 -18.96 13.25
CA ASP A 301 -3.96 -18.76 14.25
C ASP A 301 -2.75 -19.68 14.00
N GLY A 302 -1.58 -19.32 14.54
CA GLY A 302 -0.44 -20.25 14.69
C GLY A 302 0.20 -20.75 13.40
N TYR A 303 0.20 -19.96 12.32
CA TYR A 303 0.93 -20.31 11.10
C TYR A 303 2.41 -19.95 11.23
N MET A 304 3.27 -20.94 11.06
CA MET A 304 4.72 -20.74 11.02
C MET A 304 5.17 -20.47 9.59
N ILE A 305 5.86 -19.36 9.38
CA ILE A 305 6.36 -18.95 8.08
C ILE A 305 7.50 -19.89 7.65
N ASN A 306 7.27 -20.71 6.62
CA ASN A 306 8.30 -21.54 5.96
C ASN A 306 8.59 -21.00 4.55
N GLU A 307 9.82 -20.52 4.31
CA GLU A 307 10.22 -19.86 3.06
C GLU A 307 10.46 -20.83 1.90
N GLU A 308 10.85 -22.07 2.19
CA GLU A 308 11.14 -23.07 1.14
C GLU A 308 9.87 -23.56 0.43
N GLU A 309 8.70 -23.33 1.04
CA GLU A 309 7.38 -23.72 0.53
C GLU A 309 6.50 -22.51 0.15
N MET A 310 7.08 -21.31 0.10
CA MET A 310 6.28 -20.09 -0.03
C MET A 310 5.64 -19.93 -1.39
N ILE A 311 4.32 -19.76 -1.33
CA ILE A 311 3.47 -19.25 -2.40
C ILE A 311 3.82 -17.77 -2.63
N ASP A 312 3.97 -17.37 -3.90
CA ASP A 312 4.12 -15.96 -4.25
C ASP A 312 2.90 -15.17 -3.72
N TYR A 313 3.15 -14.15 -2.91
CA TYR A 313 2.12 -13.41 -2.15
C TYR A 313 1.31 -14.29 -1.18
N PHE A 314 1.94 -14.61 -0.06
CA PHE A 314 1.30 -15.20 1.10
C PHE A 314 1.21 -14.18 2.23
N TRP A 315 0.06 -14.10 2.89
CA TRP A 315 -0.11 -13.33 4.14
C TRP A 315 -0.61 -14.21 5.28
N CYS A 316 -0.04 -14.01 6.47
CA CYS A 316 -0.63 -14.43 7.73
C CYS A 316 -0.33 -13.38 8.81
N SER A 317 -0.97 -13.51 9.98
CA SER A 317 -0.80 -12.58 11.10
C SER A 317 0.67 -12.41 11.56
N GLU A 318 1.53 -13.40 11.35
CA GLU A 318 2.96 -13.34 11.69
C GLU A 318 3.74 -12.32 10.83
N TYR A 319 3.27 -11.99 9.62
CA TYR A 319 3.91 -10.96 8.78
C TYR A 319 3.91 -9.59 9.46
N LYS A 320 2.83 -9.26 10.19
CA LYS A 320 2.77 -8.02 10.95
C LYS A 320 3.72 -8.02 12.15
N ASN A 321 3.96 -9.18 12.77
CA ASN A 321 5.00 -9.30 13.80
C ASN A 321 6.38 -8.96 13.21
N LEU A 322 6.72 -9.54 12.06
CA LEU A 322 8.00 -9.26 11.39
C LEU A 322 8.13 -7.78 11.00
N GLN A 323 7.05 -7.14 10.52
CA GLN A 323 7.04 -5.70 10.22
C GLN A 323 7.36 -4.86 11.47
N ILE A 324 6.74 -5.17 12.61
CA ILE A 324 6.97 -4.43 13.87
C ILE A 324 8.39 -4.67 14.40
N GLU A 325 8.88 -5.90 14.38
CA GLU A 325 10.24 -6.22 14.87
C GLU A 325 11.35 -5.60 14.00
N ASN A 326 11.14 -5.57 12.68
CA ASN A 326 12.10 -5.01 11.72
C ASN A 326 12.02 -3.47 11.61
N CYS A 327 11.06 -2.85 12.27
CA CYS A 327 10.95 -1.39 12.34
C CYS A 327 12.25 -0.81 12.94
N LYS A 328 12.89 0.08 12.17
CA LYS A 328 14.11 0.75 12.62
C LYS A 328 13.77 1.72 13.75
N ASP A 329 14.61 1.74 14.78
CA ASP A 329 14.47 2.71 15.87
C ASP A 329 14.72 4.12 15.32
N LYS A 330 13.64 4.89 15.18
CA LYS A 330 13.66 6.29 14.78
C LYS A 330 13.03 7.13 15.89
N ASN A 331 13.52 8.35 16.09
CA ASN A 331 13.04 9.27 17.13
C ASN A 331 11.73 9.96 16.71
N TYR A 332 10.71 9.18 16.36
CA TYR A 332 9.37 9.70 16.08
C TYR A 332 8.53 9.79 17.36
N CYS A 333 7.69 10.82 17.44
CA CYS A 333 6.69 10.99 18.49
C CYS A 333 5.30 10.73 17.91
N MET A 334 4.41 10.14 18.71
CA MET A 334 2.99 10.02 18.35
C MET A 334 2.29 11.32 18.79
N ASP A 335 2.34 12.34 17.93
CA ASP A 335 1.74 13.66 18.16
C ASP A 335 0.30 13.73 17.61
N VAL A 336 -0.44 12.65 17.80
CA VAL A 336 -1.83 12.49 17.33
C VAL A 336 -2.66 11.76 18.38
N PRO A 337 -3.98 11.98 18.45
CA PRO A 337 -4.83 11.26 19.38
C PRO A 337 -4.79 9.75 19.18
N LEU A 338 -4.75 9.01 20.30
CA LEU A 338 -4.90 7.56 20.31
C LEU A 338 -6.26 7.19 20.93
N ILE A 339 -7.12 6.57 20.14
CA ILE A 339 -8.48 6.20 20.51
C ILE A 339 -8.53 4.68 20.65
N ILE A 340 -9.00 4.20 21.80
CA ILE A 340 -9.14 2.76 22.06
C ILE A 340 -10.61 2.42 22.17
N ILE A 341 -11.04 1.55 21.27
CA ILE A 341 -12.41 1.06 21.22
C ILE A 341 -12.43 -0.36 21.78
N ASN A 342 -13.11 -0.53 22.91
CA ASN A 342 -13.28 -1.82 23.56
C ASN A 342 -14.77 -2.18 23.61
N LEU A 343 -15.17 -3.15 22.81
CA LEU A 343 -16.57 -3.57 22.71
C LEU A 343 -16.79 -4.91 23.42
N ASP A 344 -18.05 -5.20 23.74
CA ASP A 344 -18.46 -6.56 24.09
C ASP A 344 -18.09 -7.54 22.95
N LYS A 345 -17.68 -8.76 23.33
CA LYS A 345 -17.19 -9.80 22.41
C LYS A 345 -18.18 -10.18 21.29
N ASN A 346 -19.47 -9.89 21.46
CA ASN A 346 -20.51 -10.23 20.49
C ASN A 346 -20.80 -9.07 19.51
N MET A 347 -20.15 -7.92 19.68
CA MET A 347 -20.32 -6.76 18.81
C MET A 347 -19.45 -6.85 17.56
N ASP A 348 -19.93 -6.20 16.50
CA ASP A 348 -19.25 -6.17 15.21
C ASP A 348 -18.21 -5.04 15.16
N GLU A 349 -17.06 -5.29 15.79
CA GLU A 349 -15.97 -4.31 15.87
C GLU A 349 -15.51 -3.80 14.49
N LEU A 350 -15.33 -4.70 13.54
CA LEU A 350 -14.77 -4.36 12.23
C LEU A 350 -15.70 -3.42 11.45
N TRP A 351 -17.02 -3.64 11.57
CA TRP A 351 -18.02 -2.75 10.97
C TRP A 351 -18.03 -1.37 11.63
N ILE A 352 -17.96 -1.31 12.96
CA ILE A 352 -17.91 -0.04 13.69
C ILE A 352 -16.63 0.74 13.34
N LEU A 353 -15.47 0.08 13.33
CA LEU A 353 -14.19 0.70 12.94
C LEU A 353 -14.21 1.22 11.50
N GLN A 354 -14.72 0.43 10.56
CA GLN A 354 -14.82 0.84 9.16
C GLN A 354 -15.74 2.06 9.00
N LYS A 355 -16.89 2.07 9.69
CA LYS A 355 -17.82 3.20 9.65
C LYS A 355 -17.24 4.45 10.28
N LEU A 356 -16.61 4.35 11.45
CA LEU A 356 -15.93 5.48 12.09
C LEU A 356 -14.85 6.07 11.18
N ARG A 357 -13.99 5.22 10.61
CA ARG A 357 -12.95 5.67 9.68
C ARG A 357 -13.53 6.42 8.49
N ASN A 358 -14.63 5.92 7.91
CA ASN A 358 -15.27 6.58 6.77
C ASN A 358 -15.86 7.94 7.15
N LEU A 359 -16.49 8.07 8.33
CA LEU A 359 -17.02 9.34 8.83
C LEU A 359 -15.91 10.38 9.03
N PHE A 360 -14.78 9.99 9.61
CA PHE A 360 -13.61 10.86 9.69
C PHE A 360 -13.07 11.27 8.32
N ALA A 361 -13.01 10.33 7.37
CA ALA A 361 -12.53 10.61 6.01
C ALA A 361 -13.46 11.57 5.23
N GLU A 362 -14.77 11.57 5.51
CA GLU A 362 -15.73 12.54 4.96
C GLU A 362 -15.40 13.98 5.38
N GLU A 363 -14.79 14.16 6.55
CA GLU A 363 -14.29 15.45 7.06
C GLU A 363 -12.77 15.63 6.80
N ALA A 364 -12.21 14.84 5.88
CA ALA A 364 -10.80 14.87 5.46
C ALA A 364 -9.76 14.48 6.54
N TYR A 365 -10.17 13.79 7.60
CA TYR A 365 -9.25 13.21 8.58
C TYR A 365 -8.79 11.81 8.16
N ASN A 366 -7.48 11.61 8.10
CA ASN A 366 -6.82 10.35 7.80
C ASN A 366 -6.61 9.52 9.08
N ILE A 367 -7.47 8.54 9.30
CA ILE A 367 -7.43 7.72 10.52
C ILE A 367 -6.72 6.40 10.28
N TYR A 368 -5.73 6.10 11.12
CA TYR A 368 -5.13 4.77 11.20
C TYR A 368 -6.04 3.85 12.02
N ALA A 369 -7.06 3.29 11.38
CA ALA A 369 -8.01 2.38 12.02
C ALA A 369 -7.49 0.94 11.99
N SER A 370 -7.38 0.34 13.16
CA SER A 370 -6.75 -0.96 13.36
C SER A 370 -7.53 -1.85 14.33
N SER A 371 -7.28 -3.15 14.27
CA SER A 371 -7.90 -4.15 15.15
C SER A 371 -6.90 -5.25 15.51
N VAL A 372 -7.15 -5.88 16.66
CA VAL A 372 -6.45 -7.10 17.09
C VAL A 372 -7.01 -8.38 16.47
N ILE A 373 -8.05 -8.29 15.65
CA ILE A 373 -8.65 -9.39 14.91
C ILE A 373 -8.02 -9.44 13.51
N ALA A 374 -7.26 -10.48 13.20
CA ALA A 374 -6.54 -10.61 11.92
C ALA A 374 -7.45 -10.50 10.67
N GLN A 375 -8.74 -10.84 10.79
CA GLN A 375 -9.75 -10.64 9.73
C GLN A 375 -9.86 -9.18 9.26
N CYS A 376 -9.48 -8.20 10.07
CA CYS A 376 -9.62 -6.77 9.79
C CYS A 376 -8.95 -6.35 8.46
N VAL A 377 -7.86 -7.02 8.07
CA VAL A 377 -7.11 -6.72 6.84
C VAL A 377 -7.95 -6.91 5.59
N LEU A 378 -9.02 -7.71 5.64
CA LEU A 378 -9.95 -7.93 4.52
C LEU A 378 -10.94 -6.77 4.33
N TYR A 379 -11.07 -5.91 5.34
CA TYR A 379 -12.02 -4.79 5.40
C TYR A 379 -11.30 -3.44 5.32
N ASP A 380 -10.07 -3.45 4.77
CA ASP A 380 -9.21 -2.29 4.60
C ASP A 380 -8.68 -1.70 5.92
N LEU A 381 -8.78 -2.44 7.02
CA LEU A 381 -8.29 -2.02 8.33
C LEU A 381 -6.90 -2.62 8.62
N GLU A 382 -6.15 -1.98 9.50
CA GLU A 382 -4.81 -2.43 9.87
C GLU A 382 -4.86 -3.48 10.98
N TYR A 383 -4.01 -4.51 10.89
CA TYR A 383 -3.90 -5.53 11.95
C TYR A 383 -2.82 -5.15 12.95
N ILE A 384 -3.13 -5.25 14.24
CA ILE A 384 -2.15 -5.12 15.34
C ILE A 384 -2.13 -6.42 16.15
N PRO A 385 -0.98 -7.13 16.24
CA PRO A 385 -0.92 -8.37 16.99
C PRO A 385 -1.11 -8.13 18.49
N PHE A 386 -2.07 -8.84 19.09
CA PHE A 386 -2.45 -8.66 20.50
C PHE A 386 -1.28 -8.81 21.50
N LYS A 387 -0.21 -9.54 21.13
CA LYS A 387 0.96 -9.73 21.99
C LYS A 387 1.67 -8.41 22.34
N TYR A 388 1.70 -7.45 21.42
CA TYR A 388 2.36 -6.14 21.63
C TYR A 388 1.56 -5.25 22.57
N ILE A 389 0.25 -5.42 22.57
CA ILE A 389 -0.67 -4.76 23.48
C ILE A 389 -0.54 -5.35 24.90
N LYS A 390 -0.37 -6.67 24.99
CA LYS A 390 -0.29 -7.39 26.28
C LYS A 390 1.07 -7.23 26.97
N CYS A 391 2.19 -7.20 26.26
CA CYS A 391 3.51 -7.24 26.87
C CYS A 391 4.14 -5.84 26.97
N GLU A 392 4.42 -5.38 28.20
CA GLU A 392 4.97 -4.05 28.46
C GLU A 392 6.30 -3.80 27.72
N HIS A 393 7.21 -4.77 27.61
CA HIS A 393 8.45 -4.54 26.86
C HIS A 393 8.25 -4.45 25.35
N LEU A 394 7.20 -5.08 24.81
CA LEU A 394 6.89 -5.07 23.38
C LEU A 394 6.09 -3.82 22.97
N ASN A 395 5.45 -3.12 23.93
CA ASN A 395 4.68 -1.91 23.64
C ASN A 395 5.52 -0.83 22.94
N LYS A 396 6.82 -0.74 23.27
CA LYS A 396 7.73 0.25 22.72
C LYS A 396 7.97 0.03 21.24
N LYS A 397 8.12 -1.23 20.82
CA LYS A 397 8.28 -1.59 19.40
C LYS A 397 7.02 -1.27 18.60
N LEU A 398 5.85 -1.62 19.15
CA LEU A 398 4.57 -1.23 18.53
C LEU A 398 4.42 0.29 18.46
N PHE A 399 4.76 1.01 19.52
CA PHE A 399 4.68 2.47 19.56
C PHE A 399 5.57 3.10 18.49
N GLN A 400 6.83 2.67 18.39
CA GLN A 400 7.74 3.13 17.33
C GLN A 400 7.21 2.86 15.93
N PHE A 401 6.68 1.65 15.71
CA PHE A 401 6.03 1.29 14.45
C PHE A 401 4.86 2.23 14.13
N LEU A 402 3.96 2.45 15.09
CA LEU A 402 2.81 3.34 14.91
C LEU A 402 3.26 4.79 14.67
N CYS A 403 4.31 5.29 15.33
CA CYS A 403 4.84 6.61 15.04
C CYS A 403 5.35 6.73 13.59
N GLY A 404 5.96 5.68 13.05
CA GLY A 404 6.36 5.62 11.65
C GLY A 404 5.15 5.68 10.71
N GLU A 405 4.12 4.87 10.97
CA GLU A 405 2.86 4.91 10.22
C GLU A 405 2.23 6.31 10.26
N VAL A 406 2.17 6.93 11.45
CA VAL A 406 1.61 8.26 11.64
C VAL A 406 2.36 9.32 10.83
N TYR A 407 3.69 9.33 10.95
CA TYR A 407 4.55 10.30 10.29
C TYR A 407 4.50 10.18 8.77
N TYR A 408 4.73 8.97 8.25
CA TYR A 408 4.88 8.76 6.80
C TYR A 408 3.56 8.82 6.05
N LYS A 409 2.46 8.35 6.65
CA LYS A 409 1.13 8.38 6.05
C LYS A 409 0.35 9.66 6.37
N LYS A 410 0.89 10.57 7.18
CA LYS A 410 0.20 11.79 7.67
C LYS A 410 -1.15 11.44 8.29
N VAL A 411 -1.11 10.59 9.30
CA VAL A 411 -2.31 10.18 10.06
C VAL A 411 -2.69 11.31 11.01
N ASP A 412 -3.99 11.55 11.17
CA ASP A 412 -4.53 12.57 12.08
C ASP A 412 -4.94 11.99 13.43
N ALA A 413 -5.31 10.70 13.49
CA ALA A 413 -5.49 9.96 14.74
C ALA A 413 -5.36 8.45 14.53
N VAL A 414 -4.99 7.73 15.59
CA VAL A 414 -4.91 6.27 15.62
C VAL A 414 -6.11 5.70 16.36
N VAL A 415 -6.84 4.77 15.74
CA VAL A 415 -7.96 4.06 16.38
C VAL A 415 -7.62 2.58 16.47
N ILE A 416 -7.68 2.00 17.68
CA ILE A 416 -7.41 0.59 17.93
C ILE A 416 -8.65 -0.09 18.52
N GLY A 417 -9.21 -1.05 17.79
CA GLY A 417 -10.20 -1.99 18.28
C GLY A 417 -9.58 -3.16 19.04
N ALA A 418 -10.02 -3.38 20.28
CA ALA A 418 -9.53 -4.43 21.16
C ALA A 418 -10.66 -5.16 21.92
N SER A 419 -11.76 -5.45 21.23
CA SER A 419 -12.99 -5.99 21.81
C SER A 419 -12.79 -7.30 22.57
N GLY A 420 -13.45 -7.40 23.72
CA GLY A 420 -13.34 -8.55 24.62
C GLY A 420 -11.99 -8.69 25.33
N LYS A 421 -11.12 -7.66 25.29
CA LYS A 421 -9.80 -7.64 25.94
C LYS A 421 -9.70 -6.45 26.91
N GLY A 422 -10.49 -6.47 27.98
CA GLY A 422 -10.57 -5.35 28.94
C GLY A 422 -9.24 -4.93 29.59
N GLU A 423 -8.28 -5.84 29.75
CA GLU A 423 -6.93 -5.59 30.31
C GLU A 423 -6.06 -4.65 29.45
N VAL A 424 -6.47 -4.37 28.20
CA VAL A 424 -5.75 -3.52 27.25
C VAL A 424 -5.79 -2.05 27.65
N LEU A 425 -6.90 -1.63 28.27
CA LEU A 425 -7.25 -0.23 28.49
C LEU A 425 -6.39 0.45 29.54
N GLU A 426 -5.91 -0.27 30.53
CA GLU A 426 -5.06 0.29 31.60
C GLU A 426 -3.59 0.45 31.17
N ARG A 427 -3.16 -0.25 30.11
CA ARG A 427 -1.74 -0.33 29.72
C ARG A 427 -1.31 0.73 28.72
N PHE A 428 -2.24 1.23 27.91
CA PHE A 428 -1.98 2.38 27.04
C PHE A 428 -2.02 3.70 27.80
N ALA A 429 -2.64 3.75 28.99
CA ALA A 429 -2.81 4.94 29.82
C ALA A 429 -1.51 5.71 30.15
N SER A 430 -0.34 5.07 30.04
CA SER A 430 0.95 5.67 30.37
C SER A 430 1.72 6.25 29.17
N ILE A 431 1.22 6.14 27.93
CA ILE A 431 2.03 6.40 26.73
C ILE A 431 1.47 7.43 25.72
N THR A 432 0.33 8.06 25.96
CA THR A 432 -0.18 9.10 25.02
C THR A 432 -0.84 10.28 25.72
N ASP A 433 -0.75 11.46 25.08
CA ASP A 433 -1.25 12.73 25.61
C ASP A 433 -2.76 12.90 25.46
N ALA A 434 -3.42 12.21 24.52
CA ALA A 434 -4.87 12.18 24.37
C ALA A 434 -5.35 10.73 24.22
N GLN A 435 -6.32 10.34 25.05
CA GLN A 435 -6.94 9.03 25.03
C GLN A 435 -8.43 9.17 25.04
N LEU A 436 -9.09 8.47 24.12
CA LEU A 436 -10.51 8.29 24.18
C LEU A 436 -10.83 6.82 24.31
N LYS A 437 -11.33 6.45 25.49
CA LYS A 437 -11.79 5.10 25.77
C LYS A 437 -13.27 5.03 25.43
N VAL A 438 -13.63 4.18 24.45
CA VAL A 438 -15.02 3.90 24.09
C VAL A 438 -15.35 2.49 24.56
N ASN A 439 -16.16 2.36 25.62
CA ASN A 439 -16.72 1.06 26.01
C ASN A 439 -18.14 0.95 25.53
N ILE A 440 -18.45 -0.06 24.72
CA ILE A 440 -19.81 -0.34 24.28
C ILE A 440 -20.24 -1.69 24.83
N ILE A 441 -21.23 -1.68 25.73
CA ILE A 441 -21.71 -2.88 26.41
C ILE A 441 -23.19 -3.07 26.07
N LYS A 442 -23.56 -4.28 25.68
CA LYS A 442 -24.96 -4.65 25.44
C LYS A 442 -25.59 -5.19 26.72
N THR A 443 -26.51 -4.42 27.31
CA THR A 443 -27.29 -4.75 28.52
C THR A 443 -28.75 -4.36 28.32
N ASP A 444 -29.53 -5.16 27.60
CA ASP A 444 -30.88 -4.85 27.10
C ASP A 444 -30.96 -3.62 26.15
N THR A 445 -30.13 -2.59 26.36
CA THR A 445 -29.75 -1.46 25.49
C THR A 445 -28.21 -1.42 25.34
N TYR A 446 -27.68 -0.60 24.43
CA TYR A 446 -26.23 -0.39 24.30
C TYR A 446 -25.79 0.84 25.10
N LYS A 447 -24.87 0.64 26.04
CA LYS A 447 -24.27 1.73 26.81
C LYS A 447 -22.87 2.05 26.29
N VAL A 448 -22.67 3.29 25.87
CA VAL A 448 -21.39 3.84 25.41
C VAL A 448 -20.81 4.72 26.50
N MET A 449 -19.61 4.40 26.95
CA MET A 449 -18.84 5.22 27.88
C MET A 449 -17.64 5.80 27.15
N LEU A 450 -17.57 7.13 27.07
CA LEU A 450 -16.46 7.90 26.51
C LEU A 450 -15.68 8.50 27.68
N CYS A 451 -14.36 8.27 27.72
CA CYS A 451 -13.49 8.87 28.74
C CYS A 451 -12.30 9.53 28.06
N ASP A 452 -12.09 10.82 28.33
CA ASP A 452 -10.90 11.54 27.86
C ASP A 452 -9.67 11.29 28.78
N ASN A 453 -8.55 11.90 28.40
CA ASN A 453 -7.27 11.90 29.11
C ASN A 453 -7.27 12.64 30.46
N ILE A 454 -8.22 13.53 30.71
CA ILE A 454 -8.33 14.32 31.95
C ILE A 454 -9.34 13.67 32.93
N GLY A 455 -10.02 12.61 32.49
CA GLY A 455 -10.95 11.83 33.28
C GLY A 455 -12.39 12.31 33.18
N ASN A 456 -12.74 13.16 32.21
CA ASN A 456 -14.13 13.46 31.91
C ASN A 456 -14.78 12.22 31.31
N ILE A 457 -15.97 11.91 31.80
CA ILE A 457 -16.73 10.73 31.40
C ILE A 457 -18.07 11.17 30.84
N GLU A 458 -18.36 10.77 29.61
CA GLU A 458 -19.67 10.89 28.99
C GLU A 458 -20.29 9.49 28.83
N ALA A 459 -21.56 9.36 29.17
CA ALA A 459 -22.31 8.11 29.11
C ALA A 459 -23.55 8.29 28.25
N ILE A 460 -23.68 7.48 27.20
CA ILE A 460 -24.76 7.57 26.21
C ILE A 460 -25.40 6.20 26.05
N GLU A 461 -26.73 6.17 25.94
CA GLU A 461 -27.50 4.94 25.75
C GLU A 461 -28.17 4.92 24.38
N TYR A 462 -28.06 3.79 23.69
CA TYR A 462 -28.65 3.56 22.38
C TYR A 462 -29.56 2.32 22.41
N GLY A 463 -30.71 2.40 21.75
CA GLY A 463 -31.62 1.26 21.61
C GLY A 463 -31.05 0.16 20.69
N ASP A 464 -30.30 0.55 19.67
CA ASP A 464 -29.53 -0.35 18.81
C ASP A 464 -28.19 0.27 18.42
N MET A 465 -27.23 -0.57 18.03
CA MET A 465 -25.94 -0.14 17.50
C MET A 465 -26.01 -0.13 15.97
N ASP A 466 -26.75 0.85 15.44
CA ASP A 466 -26.94 1.07 14.00
C ASP A 466 -26.04 2.21 13.46
N GLU A 467 -26.20 2.59 12.19
CA GLU A 467 -25.40 3.67 11.59
C GLU A 467 -25.67 5.03 12.26
N THR A 468 -26.88 5.27 12.76
CA THR A 468 -27.24 6.50 13.48
C THR A 468 -26.47 6.58 14.79
N ALA A 469 -26.43 5.48 15.55
CA ALA A 469 -25.66 5.39 16.78
C ALA A 469 -24.16 5.59 16.53
N ILE A 470 -23.58 4.96 15.49
CA ILE A 470 -22.16 5.14 15.15
C ILE A 470 -21.86 6.59 14.74
N THR A 471 -22.75 7.23 13.98
CA THR A 471 -22.61 8.64 13.59
C THR A 471 -22.68 9.56 14.81
N SER A 472 -23.55 9.26 15.78
CA SER A 472 -23.60 9.97 17.05
C SER A 472 -22.29 9.81 17.81
N ILE A 473 -21.82 8.57 17.98
CA ILE A 473 -20.54 8.27 18.65
C ILE A 473 -19.40 9.03 17.98
N TYR A 474 -19.31 9.02 16.64
CA TYR A 474 -18.33 9.81 15.88
C TYR A 474 -18.33 11.28 16.29
N ARG A 475 -19.50 11.94 16.34
CA ARG A 475 -19.59 13.36 16.72
C ARG A 475 -19.09 13.62 18.13
N HIS A 476 -19.44 12.76 19.10
CA HIS A 476 -18.93 12.89 20.46
C HIS A 476 -17.40 12.72 20.50
N ILE A 477 -16.86 11.70 19.80
CA ILE A 477 -15.41 11.52 19.67
C ILE A 477 -14.78 12.79 19.08
N HIS A 478 -15.29 13.25 17.95
CA HIS A 478 -14.76 14.42 17.23
C HIS A 478 -14.76 15.67 18.12
N ASN A 479 -15.89 15.98 18.75
CA ASN A 479 -16.06 17.11 19.66
C ASN A 479 -15.07 17.09 20.84
N MET A 480 -14.86 15.90 21.43
CA MET A 480 -13.88 15.72 22.49
C MET A 480 -12.44 15.97 22.02
N LEU A 481 -12.10 15.61 20.78
CA LEU A 481 -10.77 15.82 20.22
C LEU A 481 -10.49 17.28 19.88
N ILE A 482 -11.49 18.03 19.39
CA ILE A 482 -11.34 19.45 19.02
C ILE A 482 -11.52 20.41 20.21
N GLY A 483 -11.95 19.92 21.38
CA GLY A 483 -12.17 20.74 22.57
C GLY A 483 -13.48 21.54 22.58
N GLU A 484 -14.40 21.24 21.67
CA GLU A 484 -15.76 21.76 21.71
C GLU A 484 -16.60 20.83 22.58
N ALA A 485 -16.71 21.10 23.87
CA ALA A 485 -17.71 20.43 24.70
C ALA A 485 -19.09 20.67 24.06
N ALA A 486 -19.79 19.58 23.70
CA ALA A 486 -21.14 19.63 23.17
C ALA A 486 -22.06 20.32 24.20
N ASN A 487 -22.26 21.61 24.03
CA ASN A 487 -23.33 22.35 24.69
C ASN A 487 -24.59 22.19 23.84
N GLU A 488 -25.30 21.08 24.00
CA GLU A 488 -26.74 21.02 23.72
C GLU A 488 -27.48 20.24 24.79
#